data_AF-A0A7C5HSG8-F1
#
_entry.id   AF-A0A7C5HSG8-F1
#
_cell.length_a   1.000
_cell.length_b   1.000
_cell.length_c   1.000
_cell.angle_alpha   90.00
_cell.angle_beta   90.00
_cell.angle_gamma   90.00
#
_symmetry.space_group_name_H-M   'P 1'
#
loop_
_entity.id
_entity.type
_entity.pdbx_description
1 polymer ?
#
loop_
_entity_poly.entity_id
_entity_poly.type
_entity_poly.pdbx_seq_one_letter_code
_entity_poly.pdbx_strand_id
1 'polypeptide(L)' 'MEIPLDMLRTICKECSVRKLSIVGSIARGDEGPESDVDLLVE' A
#
# COMPACT_ATOMS: atom_id res chain seq x y z
N MET A 1 -10.41 -7.57 -0.57
CA MET A 1 -9.75 -6.70 -1.58
C MET A 1 -8.43 -7.35 -1.94
N GLU A 2 -8.11 -7.49 -3.22
CA GLU A 2 -6.80 -8.00 -3.65
C GLU A 2 -5.85 -6.82 -3.85
N ILE A 3 -4.68 -6.85 -3.22
CA ILE A 3 -3.67 -5.80 -3.34
C ILE A 3 -2.77 -6.13 -4.55
N PRO A 4 -2.60 -5.22 -5.53
CA PRO A 4 -1.87 -5.50 -6.77
C PRO A 4 -0.34 -5.47 -6.53
N LEU A 5 0.19 -6.53 -5.91
CA LEU A 5 1.58 -6.60 -5.46
C LEU A 5 2.60 -6.40 -6.60
N ASP A 6 2.31 -6.86 -7.82
CA ASP A 6 3.22 -6.70 -8.95
C ASP A 6 3.35 -5.24 -9.38
N MET A 7 2.25 -4.49 -9.37
CA MET A 7 2.26 -3.05 -9.63
C MET A 7 3.03 -2.30 -8.55
N LEU A 8 2.79 -2.63 -7.28
CA LEU A 8 3.51 -2.02 -6.15
C LEU A 8 5.01 -2.32 -6.19
N ARG A 9 5.41 -3.53 -6.61
CA ARG A 9 6.83 -3.89 -6.80
C ARG A 9 7.50 -3.05 -7.89
N THR A 10 6.79 -2.78 -8.99
CA THR A 10 7.29 -1.90 -10.07
C THR A 10 7.50 -0.48 -9.56
N ILE A 11 6.50 0.09 -8.85
CA ILE A 11 6.62 1.42 -8.23
C ILE A 11 7.80 1.47 -7.27
N CYS A 12 8.00 0.45 -6.43
CA CYS A 12 9.13 0.43 -5.50
C CYS A 12 10.48 0.46 -6.21
N LYS A 13 10.61 -0.28 -7.34
CA LYS A 13 11.84 -0.27 -8.14
C LYS A 13 12.07 1.06 -8.83
N GLU A 14 11.05 1.61 -9.48
CA GLU A 14 11.16 2.86 -10.24
C GLU A 14 11.42 4.07 -9.33
N CYS A 15 10.80 4.10 -8.15
CA CYS A 15 10.96 5.16 -7.18
C CYS A 15 12.09 4.90 -6.16
N SER A 16 12.85 3.80 -6.29
CA SER A 16 13.89 3.39 -5.34
C SER A 16 13.41 3.32 -3.88
N VAL A 17 12.15 2.92 -3.67
CA VAL A 17 11.58 2.69 -2.34
C VAL A 17 12.19 1.42 -1.78
N ARG A 18 12.83 1.52 -0.63
CA ARG A 18 13.48 0.38 0.03
C ARG A 18 12.45 -0.45 0.79
N LYS A 19 11.43 0.19 1.37
CA LYS A 19 10.34 -0.48 2.08
C LYS A 19 9.01 0.24 1.84
N LEU A 20 7.98 -0.56 1.55
CA LEU A 20 6.60 -0.11 1.44
C LEU A 20 5.77 -0.83 2.52
N SER A 21 5.00 -0.08 3.30
CA SER A 21 4.12 -0.62 4.35
C SER A 21 2.70 -0.11 4.15
N ILE A 22 1.70 -0.95 4.43
CA ILE A 22 0.31 -0.52 4.50
C ILE A 22 0.06 0.06 5.90
N VAL A 23 -0.56 1.22 5.95
CA VAL A 23 -0.97 1.86 7.20
C VAL A 23 -2.45 2.24 7.10
N GLY A 24 -2.96 2.98 8.08
CA GLY A 24 -4.34 3.45 8.03
C GLY A 24 -5.37 2.35 8.27
N SER A 25 -6.56 2.50 7.70
CA SER A 25 -7.72 1.69 8.03
C SER A 25 -7.60 0.22 7.64
N ILE A 26 -7.02 -0.04 6.46
CA ILE A 26 -6.74 -1.39 5.96
C ILE A 26 -5.82 -2.15 6.92
N ALA A 27 -4.82 -1.47 7.49
CA ALA A 27 -3.92 -2.10 8.47
C ALA A 27 -4.61 -2.46 9.79
N ARG A 28 -5.71 -1.77 10.14
CA ARG A 28 -6.52 -2.03 11.34
C ARG A 28 -7.70 -2.95 11.10
N GLY A 29 -8.07 -3.20 9.84
CA GLY A 29 -9.26 -3.97 9.46
C GLY A 29 -10.56 -3.20 9.66
N ASP A 30 -10.51 -1.87 9.61
CA ASP A 30 -11.68 -0.97 9.72
C ASP A 30 -11.97 -0.22 8.40
N GLU A 31 -11.52 -0.76 7.26
CA GLU A 31 -11.78 -0.19 5.93
C GLU A 31 -13.25 -0.32 5.48
N GLY A 32 -13.76 0.71 4.82
CA GLY A 32 -15.07 0.72 4.16
C GLY A 32 -14.95 0.82 2.64
N PRO A 33 -16.08 0.76 1.90
CA PRO A 33 -16.07 0.80 0.43
C PRO A 33 -15.46 2.08 -0.17
N GLU A 34 -15.54 3.18 0.57
CA GLU A 34 -15.01 4.50 0.19
C GLU A 34 -13.63 4.77 0.80
N SER A 35 -13.04 3.79 1.50
CA SER A 35 -11.72 3.96 2.10
C SER A 35 -10.63 3.98 1.03
N ASP A 36 -9.67 4.89 1.23
CA ASP A 36 -8.42 4.95 0.49
C ASP A 36 -7.41 3.90 0.99
N VAL A 37 -6.26 3.85 0.32
CA VAL A 37 -5.14 2.99 0.68
C VAL A 37 -3.97 3.85 1.10
N ASP A 38 -3.66 3.87 2.40
CA ASP A 38 -2.49 4.57 2.92
C ASP A 38 -1.22 3.72 2.80
N LEU A 39 -0.20 4.28 2.18
CA LEU A 39 1.11 3.65 2.00
C LEU A 39 2.20 4.50 2.65
N LEU A 40 3.04 3.86 3.47
CA LEU A 40 4.24 4.45 4.06
C LEU A 40 5.49 3.96 3.33
N VAL A 41 6.37 4.89 2.95
CA VAL A 41 7.62 4.64 2.20
C VAL A 41 8.86 4.95 3.07
N GLU A 42 9.91 4.12 2.95
CA GLU A 42 11.23 4.26 3.60
C GLU A 42 12.37 3.82 2.66
#